data_AF-A0A8S0TLG2-F1
#
_entry.id   AF-A0A8S0TLG2-F1
#
_cell.length_a   1.000
_cell.length_b   1.000
_cell.length_c   1.000
_cell.angle_alpha   90.00
_cell.angle_beta   90.00
_cell.angle_gamma   90.00
#
_symmetry.space_group_name_H-M   'P 1'
#
loop_
_entity.id
_entity.type
_entity.pdbx_description
1 polymer ?
#
loop_
_entity_poly.entity_id
_entity_poly.type
_entity_poly.pdbx_seq_one_letter_code
_entity_poly.pdbx_strand_id
1 'polypeptide(L)'
;MTFHFEHNISLRLKMSFSIFSLVRLKLLTILNQWIMSGGWYRSASFILDKQRNGSVLKAESSPMSPATMATENPQSQQNPNPQISLYYQTRAAHHAVVTSDWLAQAHAAIGRHPEDAVSDNSSLKSAGAEESGNGFSVVDEFNNWRKQPDLAEAVAAIRALASVIRSSQATTMMELEIELKKASDSLKSWDTASISLTAGCDLFMRYVTRTSALEYEDFNSAKSRLLERAERFGEISYKARKIIAMLSQEFIFDGCTILVHGFSRVVLEVLRTAAQNRKLFRVFCTEGRPDRTGLRLSNELAKLDVPVKLLIDSAVAYSMDEVNMVFVGADGVVESGGIINMMGTYQIALVAKSLNKPVYVAAESYKFARLYPLDQKDMVPAL
;
A
#
# COMPACT_ATOMS: atom_id res chain seq x y z
N MET A 1 12.27 40.25 -43.72
CA MET A 1 11.96 38.82 -43.95
C MET A 1 12.62 38.08 -42.81
N THR A 2 11.97 37.44 -41.84
CA THR A 2 10.64 36.78 -41.76
C THR A 2 10.32 36.71 -40.24
N PHE A 3 9.35 37.47 -39.73
CA PHE A 3 8.07 37.00 -39.13
C PHE A 3 8.18 35.82 -38.14
N HIS A 4 8.07 36.05 -36.82
CA HIS A 4 6.85 36.23 -35.99
C HIS A 4 6.46 34.93 -35.27
N PHE A 5 6.83 34.73 -34.01
CA PHE A 5 6.09 33.86 -33.07
C PHE A 5 6.49 34.03 -31.58
N GLU A 6 6.77 35.26 -31.13
CA GLU A 6 6.88 35.57 -29.70
C GLU A 6 6.29 36.96 -29.46
N HIS A 7 4.99 37.06 -29.17
CA HIS A 7 4.31 38.16 -28.46
C HIS A 7 2.79 38.08 -28.67
N ASN A 8 2.13 37.13 -28.00
CA ASN A 8 0.70 37.22 -27.71
C ASN A 8 0.38 36.11 -26.72
N ILE A 9 0.14 36.47 -25.46
CA ILE A 9 -0.69 35.78 -24.43
C ILE A 9 -0.44 36.42 -23.03
N SER A 10 -0.06 37.70 -22.99
CA SER A 10 -0.17 38.50 -21.76
C SER A 10 -0.66 39.88 -22.15
N LEU A 11 -1.99 40.07 -22.13
CA LEU A 11 -2.74 41.35 -22.07
C LEU A 11 -4.15 41.16 -22.65
N ARG A 12 -5.06 40.54 -21.88
CA ARG A 12 -6.52 40.75 -22.01
C ARG A 12 -7.28 40.24 -20.77
N LEU A 13 -6.94 40.82 -19.62
CA LEU A 13 -7.91 41.22 -18.58
C LEU A 13 -8.14 42.72 -18.85
N LYS A 14 -9.31 43.23 -19.24
CA LYS A 14 -10.50 43.48 -18.41
C LYS A 14 -11.56 44.19 -19.28
N MET A 15 -12.82 44.09 -18.86
CA MET A 15 -13.99 44.90 -19.25
C MET A 15 -14.63 44.64 -20.62
N SER A 16 -15.69 43.83 -20.62
CA SER A 16 -17.01 44.45 -20.67
C SER A 16 -18.05 43.58 -19.96
N PHE A 17 -18.82 44.27 -19.13
CA PHE A 17 -19.90 43.78 -18.29
C PHE A 17 -21.19 43.68 -19.12
N SER A 18 -22.11 42.87 -18.62
CA SER A 18 -23.55 42.87 -18.90
C SER A 18 -24.04 42.05 -20.09
N ILE A 19 -25.12 41.32 -19.82
CA ILE A 19 -25.98 40.57 -20.74
C ILE A 19 -25.41 39.20 -21.17
N PHE A 20 -25.36 38.25 -20.23
CA PHE A 20 -25.75 36.86 -20.51
C PHE A 20 -26.27 36.20 -19.22
N SER A 21 -27.27 36.87 -18.62
CA SER A 21 -28.00 36.43 -17.42
C SER A 21 -29.20 35.53 -17.75
N LEU A 22 -29.35 34.97 -18.97
CA LEU A 22 -30.62 34.36 -19.38
C LEU A 22 -30.56 32.96 -20.03
N VAL A 23 -29.44 32.24 -19.95
CA VAL A 23 -29.36 30.83 -20.42
C VAL A 23 -28.90 29.85 -19.33
N ARG A 24 -28.55 30.33 -18.14
CA ARG A 24 -28.13 29.49 -16.99
C ARG A 24 -29.29 28.95 -16.13
N LEU A 25 -30.54 29.08 -16.59
CA LEU A 25 -31.73 28.68 -15.82
C LEU A 25 -32.63 27.63 -16.50
N LYS A 26 -32.19 26.99 -17.59
CA LYS A 26 -32.95 25.90 -18.24
C LYS A 26 -32.18 24.59 -18.50
N LEU A 27 -30.88 24.53 -18.20
CA LEU A 27 -30.11 23.27 -18.24
C LEU A 27 -29.86 22.62 -16.87
N LEU A 28 -30.06 23.36 -15.77
CA LEU A 28 -29.97 22.83 -14.40
C LEU A 28 -31.24 22.09 -13.93
N THR A 29 -32.32 22.12 -14.72
CA THR A 29 -33.58 21.46 -14.38
C THR A 29 -33.75 20.10 -15.07
N ILE A 30 -32.95 19.78 -16.10
CA ILE A 30 -33.09 18.52 -16.86
C ILE A 30 -31.99 17.49 -16.55
N LEU A 31 -30.81 17.90 -16.05
CA LEU A 31 -29.82 16.94 -15.54
C LEU A 31 -30.07 16.49 -14.08
N ASN A 32 -30.81 17.28 -13.30
CA ASN A 32 -31.21 16.91 -11.93
C ASN A 32 -32.44 16.00 -11.87
N GLN A 33 -33.08 15.70 -13.02
CA GLN A 33 -34.28 14.87 -13.07
C GLN A 33 -34.01 13.45 -13.60
N TRP A 34 -32.75 13.12 -13.92
CA TRP A 34 -32.32 11.78 -14.32
C TRP A 34 -31.31 11.12 -13.34
N ILE A 35 -30.80 11.87 -12.36
CA ILE A 35 -29.93 11.37 -11.28
C ILE A 35 -30.72 11.15 -9.96
N MET A 36 -32.02 11.45 -9.95
CA MET A 36 -32.91 11.34 -8.77
C MET A 36 -33.93 10.18 -8.86
N SER A 37 -33.91 9.39 -9.94
CA SER A 37 -34.88 8.32 -10.20
C SER A 37 -34.19 6.97 -10.35
N GLY A 38 -33.60 6.45 -9.26
CA GLY A 38 -32.89 5.17 -9.33
C GLY A 38 -32.38 4.61 -8.00
N GLY A 39 -33.20 4.58 -6.95
CA GLY A 39 -33.32 3.49 -5.97
C GLY A 39 -32.13 2.72 -5.38
N TRP A 40 -30.89 3.23 -5.40
CA TRP A 40 -29.70 2.47 -4.95
C TRP A 40 -28.85 3.18 -3.88
N TYR A 41 -29.41 4.16 -3.16
CA TYR A 41 -28.69 4.85 -2.07
C TYR A 41 -29.03 4.37 -0.66
N ARG A 42 -29.84 3.33 -0.50
CA ARG A 42 -30.04 2.63 0.78
C ARG A 42 -30.26 1.15 0.52
N SER A 43 -29.18 0.39 0.46
CA SER A 43 -29.26 -1.08 0.47
C SER A 43 -30.11 -1.53 1.67
N ALA A 44 -31.06 -2.43 1.42
CA ALA A 44 -32.09 -2.92 2.35
C ALA A 44 -31.56 -3.57 3.65
N SER A 45 -30.24 -3.67 3.84
CA SER A 45 -29.60 -4.03 5.10
C SER A 45 -29.85 -3.01 6.23
N PHE A 46 -30.43 -1.84 5.92
CA PHE A 46 -30.57 -0.70 6.84
C PHE A 46 -31.85 -0.69 7.70
N ILE A 47 -32.78 -1.64 7.56
CA ILE A 47 -34.13 -1.56 8.20
C ILE A 47 -34.30 -2.43 9.46
N LEU A 48 -33.32 -3.25 9.86
CA LEU A 48 -33.57 -4.26 10.89
C LEU A 48 -33.26 -3.89 12.35
N ASP A 49 -32.81 -2.67 12.66
CA ASP A 49 -32.38 -2.33 14.04
C ASP A 49 -33.22 -1.24 14.73
N LYS A 50 -34.26 -0.71 14.07
CA LYS A 50 -35.09 0.38 14.63
C LYS A 50 -36.46 -0.06 15.16
N GLN A 51 -36.81 -1.34 15.08
CA GLN A 51 -38.15 -1.84 15.48
C GLN A 51 -38.20 -2.58 16.83
N ARG A 52 -37.12 -2.62 17.62
CA ARG A 52 -37.10 -3.44 18.85
C ARG A 52 -37.46 -2.72 20.17
N ASN A 53 -38.00 -1.50 20.12
CA ASN A 53 -38.37 -0.74 21.32
C ASN A 53 -39.87 -0.41 21.48
N GLY A 54 -40.79 -1.17 20.86
CA GLY A 54 -42.21 -0.90 21.05
C GLY A 54 -43.11 -2.09 20.80
N SER A 55 -43.33 -2.93 21.81
CA SER A 55 -44.65 -3.51 22.15
C SER A 55 -44.50 -4.62 23.19
N VAL A 56 -44.85 -4.29 24.44
CA VAL A 56 -45.21 -5.25 25.48
C VAL A 56 -46.73 -5.24 25.56
N LEU A 57 -47.40 -6.34 25.22
CA LEU A 57 -48.79 -6.59 25.61
C LEU A 57 -49.01 -8.06 26.00
N LYS A 58 -49.68 -8.22 27.15
CA LYS A 58 -50.09 -9.41 27.89
C LYS A 58 -51.33 -10.11 27.29
N ALA A 59 -51.48 -11.41 27.55
CA ALA A 59 -52.70 -12.14 28.04
C ALA A 59 -52.41 -13.66 27.96
N GLU A 60 -52.26 -14.42 29.06
CA GLU A 60 -53.24 -15.01 30.01
C GLU A 60 -53.52 -16.52 29.76
N SER A 61 -53.56 -17.28 30.87
CA SER A 61 -53.60 -18.75 31.05
C SER A 61 -55.02 -19.33 30.98
N SER A 62 -55.28 -20.63 30.69
CA SER A 62 -55.28 -21.81 31.62
C SER A 62 -55.91 -23.07 30.86
N PRO A 63 -56.14 -24.30 31.44
CA PRO A 63 -55.40 -25.53 31.06
C PRO A 63 -56.22 -26.87 30.85
N MET A 64 -55.48 -27.98 30.57
CA MET A 64 -55.77 -29.45 30.70
C MET A 64 -56.74 -30.11 29.66
N SER A 65 -56.52 -31.28 29.02
CA SER A 65 -55.99 -32.64 29.41
C SER A 65 -55.61 -33.52 28.18
N PRO A 66 -55.04 -34.75 28.33
CA PRO A 66 -54.14 -35.40 27.35
C PRO A 66 -54.66 -36.66 26.60
N ALA A 67 -53.83 -37.12 25.63
CA ALA A 67 -53.81 -38.37 24.81
C ALA A 67 -53.98 -38.06 23.31
N THR A 68 -53.13 -38.46 22.34
CA THR A 68 -52.44 -39.74 22.11
C THR A 68 -51.25 -39.53 21.14
N MET A 69 -50.15 -40.27 21.32
CA MET A 69 -48.98 -40.36 20.40
C MET A 69 -49.36 -41.11 19.09
N ALA A 70 -48.71 -41.05 17.92
CA ALA A 70 -47.48 -40.45 17.41
C ALA A 70 -47.61 -40.29 15.87
N THR A 71 -47.21 -39.14 15.34
CA THR A 71 -46.83 -38.93 13.92
C THR A 71 -45.77 -37.82 13.92
N GLU A 72 -44.51 -38.15 13.69
CA GLU A 72 -43.43 -37.16 13.66
C GLU A 72 -43.33 -36.52 12.26
N ASN A 73 -43.66 -35.23 12.25
CA ASN A 73 -43.38 -34.23 11.22
C ASN A 73 -42.21 -33.34 11.73
N PRO A 74 -41.51 -32.61 10.84
CA PRO A 74 -40.20 -32.03 11.08
C PRO A 74 -40.21 -30.88 12.10
N GLN A 75 -39.35 -30.97 13.11
CA GLN A 75 -39.23 -29.99 14.18
C GLN A 75 -38.42 -28.75 13.80
N SER A 76 -39.03 -27.61 14.14
CA SER A 76 -38.49 -26.27 14.33
C SER A 76 -37.16 -26.23 15.10
N GLN A 77 -36.10 -25.74 14.47
CA GLN A 77 -34.87 -25.35 15.13
C GLN A 77 -35.03 -23.97 15.79
N GLN A 78 -35.19 -23.93 17.11
CA GLN A 78 -35.05 -22.71 17.89
C GLN A 78 -33.57 -22.32 18.01
N ASN A 79 -33.28 -21.03 17.88
CA ASN A 79 -31.93 -20.47 17.85
C ASN A 79 -31.24 -20.63 19.23
N PRO A 80 -30.10 -21.34 19.33
CA PRO A 80 -29.42 -21.58 20.61
C PRO A 80 -28.73 -20.34 21.19
N ASN A 81 -28.69 -19.22 20.45
CA ASN A 81 -28.19 -17.95 20.97
C ASN A 81 -28.93 -16.75 20.32
N PRO A 82 -29.83 -16.06 21.04
CA PRO A 82 -30.72 -15.03 20.47
C PRO A 82 -30.00 -13.73 20.04
N GLN A 83 -28.70 -13.61 20.32
CA GLN A 83 -27.84 -12.49 19.94
C GLN A 83 -27.33 -12.58 18.49
N ILE A 84 -27.36 -13.75 17.86
CA ILE A 84 -26.81 -13.95 16.52
C ILE A 84 -27.95 -14.27 15.54
N SER A 85 -28.07 -13.46 14.48
CA SER A 85 -29.05 -13.65 13.42
C SER A 85 -28.86 -15.01 12.75
N LEU A 86 -29.96 -15.74 12.55
CA LEU A 86 -30.01 -17.07 11.92
C LEU A 86 -29.29 -17.07 10.56
N TYR A 87 -29.38 -15.96 9.81
CA TYR A 87 -28.71 -15.75 8.53
C TYR A 87 -27.19 -16.01 8.60
N TYR A 88 -26.52 -15.53 9.65
CA TYR A 88 -25.07 -15.72 9.81
C TYR A 88 -24.71 -17.13 10.28
N GLN A 89 -25.56 -17.79 11.07
CA GLN A 89 -25.36 -19.18 11.46
C GLN A 89 -25.51 -20.12 10.27
N THR A 90 -26.54 -19.92 9.44
CA THR A 90 -26.75 -20.71 8.22
C THR A 90 -25.59 -20.50 7.25
N ARG A 91 -25.10 -19.27 7.07
CA ARG A 91 -23.94 -18.99 6.22
C ARG A 91 -22.64 -19.56 6.77
N ALA A 92 -22.42 -19.54 8.08
CA ALA A 92 -21.27 -20.17 8.72
C ALA A 92 -21.31 -21.71 8.56
N ALA A 93 -22.49 -22.32 8.68
CA ALA A 93 -22.68 -23.74 8.44
C ALA A 93 -22.44 -24.15 6.97
N HIS A 94 -22.76 -23.28 6.02
CA HIS A 94 -22.53 -23.52 4.58
C HIS A 94 -21.10 -23.20 4.10
N HIS A 95 -20.34 -22.35 4.80
CA HIS A 95 -19.00 -21.92 4.36
C HIS A 95 -17.85 -22.24 5.33
N ALA A 96 -18.08 -23.07 6.34
CA ALA A 96 -17.00 -23.63 7.17
C ALA A 96 -16.25 -24.77 6.46
N VAL A 97 -15.86 -24.55 5.20
CA VAL A 97 -14.76 -25.28 4.56
C VAL A 97 -14.03 -24.25 3.71
N VAL A 98 -12.89 -23.74 4.21
CA VAL A 98 -11.87 -23.20 3.31
C VAL A 98 -11.36 -24.40 2.56
N THR A 99 -11.96 -24.71 1.40
CA THR A 99 -11.47 -25.79 0.57
C THR A 99 -10.07 -25.40 0.09
N SER A 100 -9.18 -26.39 0.06
CA SER A 100 -7.88 -26.35 -0.60
C SER A 100 -7.94 -25.85 -2.06
N ASP A 101 -9.14 -25.76 -2.63
CA ASP A 101 -9.42 -25.30 -3.99
C ASP A 101 -9.07 -23.84 -4.22
N TRP A 102 -9.14 -22.95 -3.22
CA TRP A 102 -8.74 -21.55 -3.41
C TRP A 102 -7.22 -21.40 -3.57
N LEU A 103 -6.44 -22.15 -2.78
CA LEU A 103 -4.98 -22.23 -2.95
C LEU A 103 -4.63 -22.94 -4.27
N ALA A 104 -5.42 -23.93 -4.70
CA ALA A 104 -5.24 -24.60 -5.99
C ALA A 104 -5.59 -23.69 -7.18
N GLN A 105 -6.61 -22.84 -7.06
CA GLN A 105 -6.99 -21.84 -8.07
C GLN A 105 -5.97 -20.70 -8.13
N ALA A 106 -5.45 -20.25 -6.99
CA ALA A 106 -4.36 -19.28 -6.93
C ALA A 106 -3.08 -19.85 -7.56
N HIS A 107 -2.72 -21.11 -7.28
CA HIS A 107 -1.60 -21.79 -7.95
C HIS A 107 -1.85 -22.05 -9.45
N ALA A 108 -3.09 -22.35 -9.86
CA ALA A 108 -3.44 -22.56 -11.26
C ALA A 108 -3.38 -21.26 -12.09
N ALA A 109 -3.64 -20.10 -11.46
CA ALA A 109 -3.52 -18.79 -12.09
C ALA A 109 -2.05 -18.36 -12.31
N ILE A 110 -1.08 -18.99 -11.66
CA ILE A 110 0.35 -18.68 -11.77
C ILE A 110 1.00 -19.31 -13.03
N GLY A 111 0.32 -20.23 -13.72
CA GLY A 111 0.74 -20.67 -15.05
C GLY A 111 2.00 -21.55 -15.08
N ARG A 112 1.83 -22.80 -15.49
CA ARG A 112 2.89 -23.77 -15.78
C ARG A 112 3.79 -23.28 -16.92
N HIS A 113 5.09 -23.14 -16.65
CA HIS A 113 6.11 -23.53 -17.63
C HIS A 113 6.34 -25.05 -17.46
N PRO A 114 6.26 -25.86 -18.52
CA PRO A 114 6.50 -27.29 -18.43
C PRO A 114 8.00 -27.54 -18.61
N GLU A 115 8.70 -27.88 -17.55
CA GLU A 115 9.67 -29.00 -17.45
C GLU A 115 10.05 -29.07 -15.97
N ASP A 116 9.62 -30.13 -15.28
CA ASP A 116 10.30 -30.75 -14.13
C ASP A 116 9.46 -31.92 -13.65
N ALA A 117 9.66 -33.06 -14.31
CA ALA A 117 9.31 -34.36 -13.77
C ALA A 117 10.48 -34.84 -12.90
N VAL A 118 10.19 -35.08 -11.63
CA VAL A 118 11.10 -35.66 -10.65
C VAL A 118 11.53 -37.06 -11.12
N SER A 119 12.84 -37.27 -11.23
CA SER A 119 13.43 -38.60 -11.08
C SER A 119 14.54 -38.55 -10.03
N ASP A 120 14.31 -39.26 -8.93
CA ASP A 120 15.33 -39.73 -8.01
C ASP A 120 16.49 -40.36 -8.78
N ASN A 121 17.72 -39.94 -8.49
CA ASN A 121 18.83 -40.88 -8.43
C ASN A 121 19.94 -40.36 -7.51
N SER A 122 20.18 -41.19 -6.51
CA SER A 122 21.34 -41.17 -5.63
C SER A 122 22.64 -41.40 -6.42
N SER A 123 23.74 -40.91 -5.83
CA SER A 123 25.14 -41.24 -6.15
C SER A 123 25.71 -40.77 -7.50
N LEU A 124 26.31 -39.59 -7.49
CA LEU A 124 27.66 -39.36 -8.03
C LEU A 124 28.27 -38.10 -7.40
N LYS A 125 29.08 -38.32 -6.36
CA LYS A 125 30.11 -37.37 -5.96
C LYS A 125 31.16 -37.33 -7.07
N SER A 126 31.21 -36.24 -7.84
CA SER A 126 32.42 -35.86 -8.56
C SER A 126 32.90 -34.54 -7.98
N ALA A 127 34.03 -34.64 -7.28
CA ALA A 127 34.80 -33.52 -6.79
C ALA A 127 35.17 -32.59 -7.96
N GLY A 128 34.62 -31.39 -7.94
CA GLY A 128 35.16 -30.20 -8.59
C GLY A 128 35.26 -29.15 -7.50
N ALA A 129 36.48 -28.96 -6.99
CA ALA A 129 36.76 -27.88 -6.06
C ALA A 129 36.57 -26.56 -6.80
N GLU A 130 35.54 -25.79 -6.44
CA GLU A 130 35.50 -24.36 -6.70
C GLU A 130 35.77 -23.63 -5.39
N GLU A 131 36.73 -22.73 -5.49
CA GLU A 131 37.53 -22.20 -4.40
C GLU A 131 36.71 -21.42 -3.39
N SER A 132 36.90 -21.76 -2.12
CA SER A 132 36.65 -20.88 -0.99
C SER A 132 37.64 -19.70 -1.05
N GLY A 133 37.38 -18.76 -1.95
CA GLY A 133 37.89 -17.40 -1.88
C GLY A 133 36.87 -16.55 -1.13
N ASN A 134 37.29 -15.88 -0.06
CA ASN A 134 36.46 -14.97 0.72
C ASN A 134 36.16 -13.68 -0.10
N GLY A 135 35.40 -13.83 -1.18
CA GLY A 135 35.06 -12.77 -2.13
C GLY A 135 33.92 -11.90 -1.63
N PHE A 136 34.05 -10.60 -1.79
CA PHE A 136 33.01 -9.63 -1.42
C PHE A 136 31.76 -9.82 -2.28
N SER A 137 30.65 -10.26 -1.65
CA SER A 137 29.36 -10.44 -2.29
C SER A 137 28.39 -9.36 -1.85
N VAL A 138 27.88 -8.60 -2.82
CA VAL A 138 26.96 -7.47 -2.58
C VAL A 138 25.64 -7.94 -1.98
N VAL A 139 25.17 -9.12 -2.38
CA VAL A 139 23.92 -9.71 -1.90
C VAL A 139 24.04 -10.11 -0.43
N ASP A 140 25.20 -10.63 -0.01
CA ASP A 140 25.43 -11.02 1.38
C ASP A 140 25.49 -9.79 2.30
N GLU A 141 26.14 -8.72 1.83
CA GLU A 141 26.11 -7.46 2.57
C GLU A 141 24.70 -6.86 2.64
N PHE A 142 23.96 -6.86 1.54
CA PHE A 142 22.57 -6.44 1.50
C PHE A 142 21.70 -7.21 2.51
N ASN A 143 21.84 -8.54 2.56
CA ASN A 143 21.15 -9.39 3.53
C ASN A 143 21.56 -9.10 4.98
N ASN A 144 22.83 -8.76 5.22
CA ASN A 144 23.28 -8.34 6.56
C ASN A 144 22.62 -7.02 6.99
N TRP A 145 22.48 -6.05 6.09
CA TRP A 145 21.77 -4.80 6.40
C TRP A 145 20.27 -5.00 6.62
N ARG A 146 19.63 -5.94 5.91
CA ARG A 146 18.19 -6.26 6.06
C ARG A 146 17.83 -6.88 7.40
N LYS A 147 18.78 -7.50 8.11
CA LYS A 147 18.55 -8.03 9.47
C LYS A 147 18.13 -6.93 10.46
N GLN A 148 18.43 -5.66 10.15
CA GLN A 148 17.99 -4.53 10.96
C GLN A 148 16.51 -4.21 10.69
N PRO A 149 15.60 -4.33 11.68
CA PRO A 149 14.17 -4.23 11.45
C PRO A 149 13.71 -2.82 11.05
N ASP A 150 14.45 -1.79 11.45
CA ASP A 150 14.09 -0.39 11.20
C ASP A 150 14.51 0.09 9.79
N LEU A 151 15.43 -0.63 9.14
CA LEU A 151 16.01 -0.22 7.86
C LEU A 151 15.05 -0.54 6.71
N ALA A 152 14.85 0.43 5.82
CA ALA A 152 14.12 0.18 4.58
C ALA A 152 15.00 -0.63 3.61
N GLU A 153 14.37 -1.45 2.77
CA GLU A 153 15.08 -2.33 1.84
C GLU A 153 15.94 -1.55 0.85
N ALA A 154 15.38 -0.47 0.26
CA ALA A 154 16.14 0.43 -0.61
C ALA A 154 17.35 1.07 0.13
N VAL A 155 17.22 1.38 1.42
CA VAL A 155 18.33 1.94 2.21
C VAL A 155 19.39 0.87 2.49
N ALA A 156 19.00 -0.38 2.72
CA ALA A 156 19.93 -1.49 2.82
C ALA A 156 20.73 -1.68 1.52
N ALA A 157 20.07 -1.57 0.36
CA ALA A 157 20.72 -1.64 -0.95
C ALA A 157 21.69 -0.50 -1.18
N ILE A 158 21.31 0.73 -0.84
CA ILE A 158 22.17 1.91 -0.90
C ILE A 158 23.45 1.70 -0.07
N ARG A 159 23.32 1.15 1.14
CA ARG A 159 24.48 0.88 2.01
C ARG A 159 25.36 -0.23 1.45
N ALA A 160 24.77 -1.29 0.89
CA ALA A 160 25.52 -2.35 0.22
C ALA A 160 26.31 -1.81 -0.99
N LEU A 161 25.70 -0.96 -1.82
CA LEU A 161 26.37 -0.30 -2.94
C LEU A 161 27.47 0.67 -2.48
N ALA A 162 27.29 1.37 -1.37
CA ALA A 162 28.34 2.20 -0.78
C ALA A 162 29.56 1.37 -0.36
N SER A 163 29.34 0.17 0.19
CA SER A 163 30.43 -0.73 0.53
C SER A 163 31.14 -1.35 -0.66
N VAL A 164 30.47 -1.55 -1.80
CA VAL A 164 31.12 -1.89 -3.09
C VAL A 164 32.18 -0.84 -3.44
N ILE A 165 31.82 0.45 -3.34
CA ILE A 165 32.77 1.54 -3.61
C ILE A 165 33.94 1.50 -2.63
N ARG A 166 33.70 1.13 -1.37
CA ARG A 166 34.74 1.00 -0.33
C ARG A 166 35.70 -0.15 -0.62
N SER A 167 35.18 -1.33 -1.00
CA SER A 167 35.97 -2.56 -1.20
C SER A 167 36.63 -2.66 -2.58
N SER A 168 36.10 -1.93 -3.57
CA SER A 168 36.59 -1.94 -4.95
C SER A 168 38.10 -1.66 -5.04
N GLN A 169 38.79 -2.46 -5.84
CA GLN A 169 40.23 -2.28 -6.17
C GLN A 169 40.42 -1.62 -7.54
N ALA A 170 39.35 -1.08 -8.14
CA ALA A 170 39.40 -0.44 -9.45
C ALA A 170 40.45 0.68 -9.48
N THR A 171 41.11 0.84 -10.63
CA THR A 171 42.13 1.89 -10.84
C THR A 171 41.63 3.03 -11.72
N THR A 172 40.50 2.81 -12.41
CA THR A 172 39.89 3.78 -13.32
C THR A 172 38.43 4.03 -12.95
N MET A 173 37.94 5.23 -13.26
CA MET A 173 36.53 5.58 -13.01
C MET A 173 35.58 4.69 -13.81
N MET A 174 35.95 4.34 -15.05
CA MET A 174 35.16 3.47 -15.91
C MET A 174 35.00 2.07 -15.32
N GLU A 175 36.08 1.49 -14.80
CA GLU A 175 36.05 0.18 -14.14
C GLU A 175 35.15 0.20 -12.90
N LEU A 176 35.27 1.23 -12.06
CA LEU A 176 34.42 1.40 -10.87
C LEU A 176 32.93 1.55 -11.24
N GLU A 177 32.62 2.31 -12.29
CA GLU A 177 31.23 2.47 -12.77
C GLU A 177 30.65 1.15 -13.31
N ILE A 178 31.46 0.34 -14.02
CA ILE A 178 31.05 -0.98 -14.50
C ILE A 178 30.79 -1.93 -13.32
N GLU A 179 31.69 -1.95 -12.34
CA GLU A 179 31.55 -2.77 -11.12
C GLU A 179 30.28 -2.40 -10.36
N LEU A 180 30.05 -1.09 -10.16
CA LEU A 180 28.88 -0.59 -9.44
C LEU A 180 27.57 -0.86 -10.20
N LYS A 181 27.59 -0.76 -11.54
CA LYS A 181 26.45 -1.11 -12.38
C LYS A 181 26.15 -2.61 -12.30
N LYS A 182 27.17 -3.46 -12.36
CA LYS A 182 27.02 -4.92 -12.20
C LYS A 182 26.45 -5.29 -10.82
N ALA A 183 26.91 -4.62 -9.77
CA ALA A 183 26.38 -4.77 -8.41
C ALA A 183 24.90 -4.35 -8.33
N SER A 184 24.55 -3.19 -8.91
CA SER A 184 23.18 -2.68 -8.98
C SER A 184 22.25 -3.63 -9.74
N ASP A 185 22.67 -4.13 -10.90
CA ASP A 185 21.88 -5.06 -11.71
C ASP A 185 21.72 -6.42 -11.00
N SER A 186 22.74 -6.87 -10.26
CA SER A 186 22.64 -8.07 -9.42
C SER A 186 21.59 -7.91 -8.33
N LEU A 187 21.54 -6.77 -7.63
CA LEU A 187 20.52 -6.48 -6.63
C LEU A 187 19.11 -6.40 -7.22
N LYS A 188 18.95 -5.78 -8.40
CA LYS A 188 17.66 -5.72 -9.10
C LYS A 188 17.16 -7.09 -9.55
N SER A 189 18.07 -7.96 -9.98
CA SER A 189 17.73 -9.34 -10.35
C SER A 189 17.38 -10.22 -9.16
N TRP A 190 17.88 -9.88 -7.97
CA TRP A 190 17.60 -10.61 -6.73
C TRP A 190 16.13 -10.48 -6.31
N ASP A 191 15.55 -9.28 -6.45
CA ASP A 191 14.12 -9.04 -6.21
C ASP A 191 13.54 -8.14 -7.30
N THR A 192 12.90 -8.79 -8.27
CA THR A 192 12.22 -8.14 -9.38
C THR A 192 10.87 -7.53 -8.98
N ALA A 193 10.31 -7.93 -7.83
CA ALA A 193 9.02 -7.44 -7.35
C ALA A 193 9.16 -6.10 -6.61
N SER A 194 10.29 -5.86 -5.94
CA SER A 194 10.53 -4.62 -5.18
C SER A 194 10.91 -3.45 -6.09
N ILE A 195 9.89 -2.66 -6.46
CA ILE A 195 10.06 -1.40 -7.20
C ILE A 195 10.90 -0.38 -6.40
N SER A 196 10.73 -0.36 -5.07
CA SER A 196 11.52 0.46 -4.15
C SER A 196 13.01 0.18 -4.26
N LEU A 197 13.39 -1.09 -4.38
CA LEU A 197 14.79 -1.52 -4.53
C LEU A 197 15.38 -0.99 -5.84
N THR A 198 14.66 -1.20 -6.95
CA THR A 198 15.09 -0.76 -8.27
C THR A 198 15.23 0.76 -8.35
N ALA A 199 14.23 1.50 -7.85
CA ALA A 199 14.25 2.96 -7.80
C ALA A 199 15.40 3.50 -6.95
N GLY A 200 15.65 2.88 -5.78
CA GLY A 200 16.75 3.25 -4.89
C GLY A 200 18.12 3.05 -5.54
N CYS A 201 18.31 1.94 -6.25
CA CYS A 201 19.56 1.64 -6.98
C CYS A 201 19.78 2.61 -8.15
N ASP A 202 18.75 2.91 -8.94
CA ASP A 202 18.86 3.86 -10.05
C ASP A 202 19.15 5.29 -9.58
N LEU A 203 18.51 5.71 -8.49
CA LEU A 203 18.73 7.02 -7.90
C LEU A 203 20.13 7.13 -7.29
N PHE A 204 20.59 6.07 -6.61
CA PHE A 204 21.95 5.99 -6.08
C PHE A 204 22.99 6.15 -7.19
N MET A 205 22.87 5.38 -8.27
CA MET A 205 23.78 5.47 -9.43
C MET A 205 23.84 6.91 -9.94
N ARG A 206 22.68 7.54 -10.18
CA ARG A 206 22.62 8.93 -10.65
C ARG A 206 23.20 9.92 -9.67
N TYR A 207 22.95 9.75 -8.37
CA TYR A 207 23.43 10.67 -7.35
C TYR A 207 24.95 10.64 -7.21
N VAL A 208 25.54 9.44 -7.29
CA VAL A 208 26.97 9.22 -7.18
C VAL A 208 27.69 9.66 -8.46
N THR A 209 27.21 9.28 -9.65
CA THR A 209 27.90 9.56 -10.93
C THR A 209 27.73 10.98 -11.47
N ARG A 210 26.70 11.73 -11.05
CA ARG A 210 26.41 13.08 -11.62
C ARG A 210 27.55 14.10 -11.45
N THR A 211 28.46 13.90 -10.50
CA THR A 211 29.63 14.76 -10.28
C THR A 211 30.95 14.05 -10.63
N SER A 212 30.85 12.78 -11.04
CA SER A 212 31.87 11.87 -11.60
C SER A 212 32.86 12.52 -12.56
N ALA A 213 32.25 13.12 -13.57
CA ALA A 213 32.87 13.27 -14.88
C ALA A 213 33.54 14.63 -15.10
N LEU A 214 33.51 15.56 -14.13
CA LEU A 214 33.75 16.96 -14.45
C LEU A 214 34.98 17.64 -13.81
N GLU A 215 35.61 17.12 -12.74
CA GLU A 215 36.50 18.02 -11.95
C GLU A 215 37.69 17.38 -11.19
N TYR A 216 38.38 16.34 -11.70
CA TYR A 216 39.48 15.74 -10.92
C TYR A 216 40.72 15.34 -11.71
N GLU A 217 41.87 15.65 -11.11
CA GLU A 217 43.19 15.26 -11.59
C GLU A 217 43.61 13.86 -11.09
N ASP A 218 43.04 13.35 -9.99
CA ASP A 218 43.41 12.07 -9.36
C ASP A 218 42.20 11.15 -9.03
N PHE A 219 42.38 9.86 -9.30
CA PHE A 219 41.36 8.81 -9.12
C PHE A 219 41.06 8.54 -7.63
N ASN A 220 42.07 8.53 -6.76
CA ASN A 220 41.85 8.23 -5.34
C ASN A 220 41.01 9.32 -4.66
N SER A 221 41.28 10.57 -5.01
CA SER A 221 40.50 11.72 -4.59
C SER A 221 39.05 11.63 -5.07
N ALA A 222 38.83 11.23 -6.33
CA ALA A 222 37.49 11.01 -6.87
C ALA A 222 36.75 9.87 -6.14
N LYS A 223 37.40 8.72 -5.91
CA LYS A 223 36.83 7.58 -5.17
C LYS A 223 36.41 7.96 -3.75
N SER A 224 37.23 8.73 -3.04
CA SER A 224 36.91 9.22 -1.68
C SER A 224 35.65 10.10 -1.69
N ARG A 225 35.52 11.03 -2.65
CA ARG A 225 34.32 11.86 -2.81
C ARG A 225 33.08 11.04 -3.14
N LEU A 226 33.20 10.00 -3.96
CA LEU A 226 32.07 9.10 -4.25
C LEU A 226 31.60 8.35 -3.01
N LEU A 227 32.53 7.88 -2.18
CA LEU A 227 32.21 7.22 -0.93
C LEU A 227 31.52 8.17 0.05
N GLU A 228 32.01 9.40 0.20
CA GLU A 228 31.37 10.43 1.04
C GLU A 228 29.93 10.70 0.60
N ARG A 229 29.71 10.82 -0.71
CA ARG A 229 28.36 11.02 -1.28
C ARG A 229 27.46 9.81 -1.05
N ALA A 230 27.98 8.60 -1.26
CA ALA A 230 27.23 7.37 -1.06
C ALA A 230 26.76 7.24 0.40
N GLU A 231 27.64 7.49 1.37
CA GLU A 231 27.30 7.49 2.79
C GLU A 231 26.30 8.60 3.13
N ARG A 232 26.51 9.81 2.62
CA ARG A 232 25.57 10.94 2.81
C ARG A 232 24.18 10.60 2.27
N PHE A 233 24.09 9.94 1.13
CA PHE A 233 22.81 9.51 0.55
C PHE A 233 22.13 8.44 1.41
N GLY A 234 22.90 7.50 1.97
CA GLY A 234 22.41 6.53 2.95
C GLY A 234 21.84 7.19 4.21
N GLU A 235 22.55 8.17 4.77
CA GLU A 235 22.08 8.92 5.95
C GLU A 235 20.80 9.71 5.69
N ILE A 236 20.73 10.43 4.57
CA ILE A 236 19.55 11.21 4.19
C ILE A 236 18.35 10.27 4.03
N SER A 237 18.56 9.13 3.36
CA SER A 237 17.51 8.14 3.12
C SER A 237 17.03 7.49 4.42
N TYR A 238 17.91 7.26 5.40
CA TYR A 238 17.54 6.78 6.73
C TYR A 238 16.72 7.81 7.51
N LYS A 239 17.11 9.10 7.46
CA LYS A 239 16.42 10.19 8.17
C LYS A 239 15.08 10.57 7.53
N ALA A 240 14.87 10.29 6.24
CA ALA A 240 13.69 10.68 5.48
C ALA A 240 12.36 10.32 6.16
N ARG A 241 12.25 9.12 6.73
CA ARG A 241 11.02 8.67 7.43
C ARG A 241 10.62 9.58 8.59
N LYS A 242 11.60 9.96 9.41
CA LYS A 242 11.39 10.87 10.56
C LYS A 242 10.99 12.26 10.10
N ILE A 243 11.60 12.75 9.02
CA ILE A 243 11.26 14.05 8.42
C ILE A 243 9.80 14.04 7.93
N ILE A 244 9.38 12.99 7.24
CA ILE A 244 7.97 12.83 6.80
C ILE A 244 7.03 12.81 8.00
N ALA A 245 7.37 12.08 9.07
CA ALA A 245 6.57 12.03 10.28
C ALA A 245 6.39 13.40 10.94
N MET A 246 7.46 14.20 11.02
CA MET A 246 7.41 15.57 11.56
C MET A 246 6.56 16.50 10.69
N LEU A 247 6.73 16.49 9.37
CA LEU A 247 5.96 17.34 8.45
C LEU A 247 4.48 16.95 8.41
N SER A 248 4.17 15.66 8.61
CA SER A 248 2.79 15.17 8.55
C SER A 248 1.94 15.57 9.75
N GLN A 249 2.56 16.10 10.82
CA GLN A 249 1.84 16.44 12.04
C GLN A 249 0.77 17.52 11.80
N GLU A 250 0.98 18.45 10.87
CA GLU A 250 0.03 19.53 10.60
C GLU A 250 -1.30 19.03 10.02
N PHE A 251 -1.30 17.86 9.36
CA PHE A 251 -2.54 17.29 8.79
C PHE A 251 -3.42 16.61 9.83
N ILE A 252 -2.84 16.13 10.93
CA ILE A 252 -3.57 15.39 11.97
C ILE A 252 -4.07 16.39 13.03
N PHE A 253 -5.38 16.54 13.12
CA PHE A 253 -6.06 17.38 14.11
C PHE A 253 -6.82 16.55 15.15
N ASP A 254 -7.14 17.14 16.29
CA ASP A 254 -7.81 16.44 17.39
C ASP A 254 -9.24 16.04 17.02
N GLY A 255 -9.61 14.83 17.43
CA GLY A 255 -10.89 14.18 17.13
C GLY A 255 -10.98 13.59 15.71
N CYS A 256 -9.91 13.60 14.91
CA CYS A 256 -9.96 13.09 13.55
C CYS A 256 -9.99 11.55 13.48
N THR A 257 -10.61 11.06 12.40
CA THR A 257 -10.67 9.64 12.02
C THR A 257 -9.83 9.42 10.78
N ILE A 258 -8.79 8.60 10.90
CA ILE A 258 -7.85 8.32 9.82
C ILE A 258 -8.08 6.89 9.32
N LEU A 259 -8.29 6.74 8.02
CA LEU A 259 -8.30 5.41 7.39
C LEU A 259 -6.89 5.08 6.89
N VAL A 260 -6.40 3.90 7.24
CA VAL A 260 -5.13 3.34 6.76
C VAL A 260 -5.36 2.00 6.11
N HIS A 261 -4.62 1.76 5.02
CA HIS A 261 -4.61 0.49 4.32
C HIS A 261 -3.32 -0.28 4.61
N GLY A 262 -3.47 -1.50 5.13
CA GLY A 262 -2.40 -2.45 5.47
C GLY A 262 -1.29 -1.87 6.37
N PHE A 263 -0.09 -2.42 6.27
CA PHE A 263 1.08 -1.98 7.04
C PHE A 263 2.03 -1.13 6.21
N SER A 264 2.27 0.11 6.64
CA SER A 264 3.34 0.95 6.12
C SER A 264 4.19 1.48 7.27
N ARG A 265 5.51 1.32 7.15
CA ARG A 265 6.49 1.81 8.14
C ARG A 265 6.44 3.33 8.29
N VAL A 266 6.25 4.05 7.18
CA VAL A 266 6.18 5.53 7.21
C VAL A 266 4.90 6.00 7.86
N VAL A 267 3.76 5.37 7.52
CA VAL A 267 2.46 5.72 8.11
C VAL A 267 2.44 5.39 9.61
N LEU A 268 3.01 4.24 10.02
CA LEU A 268 3.17 3.91 11.43
C LEU A 268 3.98 4.98 12.17
N GLU A 269 5.09 5.45 11.59
CA GLU A 269 5.92 6.49 12.22
C GLU A 269 5.17 7.83 12.31
N VAL A 270 4.42 8.22 11.27
CA VAL A 270 3.56 9.43 11.29
C VAL A 270 2.56 9.37 12.44
N LEU A 271 1.84 8.24 12.57
CA LEU A 271 0.83 8.04 13.62
C LEU A 271 1.48 7.92 15.01
N ARG A 272 2.63 7.27 15.11
CA ARG A 272 3.40 7.16 16.36
C ARG A 272 3.84 8.54 16.85
N THR A 273 4.39 9.38 15.97
CA THR A 273 4.77 10.76 16.32
C THR A 273 3.54 11.58 16.73
N ALA A 274 2.39 11.38 16.07
CA ALA A 274 1.15 12.05 16.47
C ALA A 274 0.66 11.63 17.86
N ALA A 275 0.73 10.34 18.19
CA ALA A 275 0.40 9.82 19.52
C ALA A 275 1.37 10.33 20.60
N GLN A 276 2.68 10.37 20.30
CA GLN A 276 3.70 10.95 21.19
C GLN A 276 3.47 12.44 21.45
N ASN A 277 2.97 13.17 20.46
CA ASN A 277 2.55 14.57 20.58
C ASN A 277 1.19 14.74 21.30
N ARG A 278 0.62 13.67 21.86
CA ARG A 278 -0.66 13.63 22.59
C ARG A 278 -1.87 14.10 21.78
N LYS A 279 -1.83 13.93 20.46
CA LYS A 279 -2.99 14.20 19.60
C LYS A 279 -4.07 13.15 19.82
N LEU A 280 -5.32 13.58 19.88
CA LEU A 280 -6.45 12.67 20.06
C LEU A 280 -6.99 12.29 18.68
N PHE A 281 -6.78 11.06 18.24
CA PHE A 281 -7.30 10.58 16.96
C PHE A 281 -7.65 9.09 17.04
N ARG A 282 -8.46 8.64 16.10
CA ARG A 282 -8.81 7.22 15.94
C ARG A 282 -8.47 6.72 14.55
N VAL A 283 -8.11 5.45 14.46
CA VAL A 283 -7.62 4.85 13.21
C VAL A 283 -8.54 3.73 12.78
N PHE A 284 -8.98 3.76 11.53
CA PHE A 284 -9.62 2.65 10.84
C PHE A 284 -8.55 1.94 10.03
N CYS A 285 -8.36 0.65 10.24
CA CYS A 285 -7.34 -0.12 9.56
C CYS A 285 -8.00 -1.27 8.80
N THR A 286 -7.78 -1.36 7.50
CA THR A 286 -8.24 -2.50 6.70
C THR A 286 -7.41 -3.74 6.99
N GLU A 287 -7.98 -4.94 6.95
CA GLU A 287 -7.25 -6.20 7.10
C GLU A 287 -6.02 -6.31 6.16
N GLY A 288 -6.16 -5.89 4.90
CA GLY A 288 -5.07 -5.92 3.92
C GLY A 288 -4.75 -7.35 3.46
N ARG A 289 -5.73 -8.03 2.87
CA ARG A 289 -5.52 -9.35 2.24
C ARG A 289 -4.58 -9.23 1.02
N PRO A 290 -3.74 -10.24 0.71
CA PRO A 290 -3.69 -11.57 1.34
C PRO A 290 -2.90 -11.65 2.65
N ASP A 291 -1.90 -10.78 2.84
CA ASP A 291 -0.89 -10.87 3.92
C ASP A 291 -1.38 -10.50 5.32
N ARG A 292 -2.60 -9.94 5.43
CA ARG A 292 -3.19 -9.46 6.69
C ARG A 292 -2.31 -8.42 7.39
N THR A 293 -1.61 -7.60 6.60
CA THR A 293 -0.67 -6.61 7.12
C THR A 293 -1.34 -5.57 8.01
N GLY A 294 -2.63 -5.30 7.82
CA GLY A 294 -3.39 -4.39 8.67
C GLY A 294 -3.46 -4.85 10.13
N LEU A 295 -3.51 -6.15 10.38
CA LEU A 295 -3.51 -6.69 11.74
C LEU A 295 -2.20 -6.38 12.47
N ARG A 296 -1.08 -6.37 11.73
CA ARG A 296 0.22 -5.96 12.28
C ARG A 296 0.19 -4.48 12.66
N LEU A 297 -0.33 -3.60 11.79
CA LEU A 297 -0.44 -2.18 12.09
C LEU A 297 -1.35 -1.93 13.30
N SER A 298 -2.50 -2.60 13.37
CA SER A 298 -3.43 -2.44 14.50
C SER A 298 -2.77 -2.83 15.83
N ASN A 299 -1.99 -3.91 15.85
CA ASN A 299 -1.28 -4.34 17.05
C ASN A 299 -0.20 -3.34 17.47
N GLU A 300 0.54 -2.76 16.52
CA GLU A 300 1.55 -1.73 16.81
C GLU A 300 0.93 -0.43 17.35
N LEU A 301 -0.23 -0.03 16.83
CA LEU A 301 -0.97 1.13 17.31
C LEU A 301 -1.65 0.89 18.66
N ALA A 302 -2.12 -0.34 18.92
CA ALA A 302 -2.70 -0.70 20.21
C ALA A 302 -1.69 -0.58 21.36
N LYS A 303 -0.40 -0.89 21.10
CA LYS A 303 0.70 -0.69 22.07
C LYS A 303 0.95 0.80 22.39
N LEU A 304 0.45 1.71 21.57
CA LEU A 304 0.59 3.16 21.73
C LEU A 304 -0.68 3.82 22.29
N ASP A 305 -1.62 3.01 22.80
CA ASP A 305 -2.93 3.46 23.31
C ASP A 305 -3.78 4.25 22.30
N VAL A 306 -3.56 4.03 21.00
CA VAL A 306 -4.36 4.63 19.93
C VAL A 306 -5.60 3.76 19.66
N PRO A 307 -6.82 4.31 19.66
CA PRO A 307 -8.03 3.54 19.37
C PRO A 307 -8.05 3.13 17.89
N VAL A 308 -8.01 1.81 17.63
CA VAL A 308 -8.03 1.23 16.29
C VAL A 308 -9.30 0.39 16.09
N LYS A 309 -9.94 0.56 14.94
CA LYS A 309 -11.02 -0.31 14.45
C LYS A 309 -10.53 -1.05 13.21
N LEU A 310 -10.50 -2.39 13.28
CA LEU A 310 -10.20 -3.23 12.14
C LEU A 310 -11.42 -3.32 11.22
N LEU A 311 -11.23 -3.13 9.92
CA LEU A 311 -12.25 -3.22 8.89
C LEU A 311 -11.89 -4.34 7.91
N ILE A 312 -12.90 -5.12 7.51
CA ILE A 312 -12.76 -5.97 6.32
C ILE A 312 -12.57 -5.08 5.08
N ASP A 313 -11.79 -5.55 4.11
CA ASP A 313 -11.45 -4.75 2.92
C ASP A 313 -12.70 -4.30 2.13
N SER A 314 -13.78 -5.11 2.16
CA SER A 314 -15.07 -4.78 1.52
C SER A 314 -15.92 -3.75 2.28
N ALA A 315 -15.62 -3.47 3.55
CA ALA A 315 -16.39 -2.54 4.39
C ALA A 315 -15.85 -1.10 4.34
N VAL A 316 -14.80 -0.83 3.57
CA VAL A 316 -14.22 0.51 3.46
C VAL A 316 -15.26 1.54 3.04
N ALA A 317 -16.08 1.24 2.02
CA ALA A 317 -17.11 2.15 1.54
C ALA A 317 -18.18 2.44 2.60
N TYR A 318 -18.51 1.46 3.43
CA TYR A 318 -19.47 1.61 4.51
C TYR A 318 -18.97 2.56 5.60
N SER A 319 -17.69 2.48 5.98
CA SER A 319 -17.12 3.28 7.05
C SER A 319 -16.51 4.62 6.59
N MET A 320 -16.48 4.90 5.29
CA MET A 320 -15.83 6.10 4.74
C MET A 320 -16.52 7.41 5.17
N ASP A 321 -17.81 7.39 5.49
CA ASP A 321 -18.52 8.60 5.95
C ASP A 321 -17.96 9.12 7.29
N GLU A 322 -17.62 8.20 8.20
CA GLU A 322 -17.00 8.48 9.50
C GLU A 322 -15.53 8.91 9.39
N VAL A 323 -14.88 8.65 8.25
CA VAL A 323 -13.46 8.95 8.00
C VAL A 323 -13.30 10.42 7.62
N ASN A 324 -12.30 11.09 8.19
CA ASN A 324 -11.95 12.47 7.85
C ASN A 324 -10.89 12.53 6.75
N MET A 325 -9.92 11.61 6.79
CA MET A 325 -8.83 11.54 5.81
C MET A 325 -8.31 10.11 5.66
N VAL A 326 -7.72 9.82 4.51
CA VAL A 326 -7.06 8.55 4.23
C VAL A 326 -5.56 8.77 4.21
N PHE A 327 -4.80 7.92 4.91
CA PHE A 327 -3.34 7.88 4.87
C PHE A 327 -2.88 6.52 4.35
N VAL A 328 -2.11 6.51 3.27
CA VAL A 328 -1.51 5.29 2.71
C VAL A 328 -0.01 5.45 2.52
N GLY A 329 0.69 4.32 2.49
CA GLY A 329 2.08 4.27 2.07
C GLY A 329 2.21 4.19 0.54
N ALA A 330 3.44 4.13 0.08
CA ALA A 330 3.78 3.78 -1.29
C ALA A 330 5.02 2.89 -1.32
N ASP A 331 5.03 1.93 -2.24
CA ASP A 331 6.20 1.14 -2.61
C ASP A 331 6.95 1.75 -3.80
N GLY A 332 6.27 2.57 -4.60
CA GLY A 332 6.87 3.34 -5.68
C GLY A 332 6.00 4.53 -6.08
N VAL A 333 6.65 5.60 -6.57
CA VAL A 333 5.99 6.73 -7.21
C VAL A 333 6.49 6.80 -8.64
N VAL A 334 5.57 6.75 -9.60
CA VAL A 334 5.89 6.76 -11.04
C VAL A 334 5.99 8.20 -11.57
N GLU A 335 6.54 8.35 -12.78
CA GLU A 335 6.77 9.67 -13.39
C GLU A 335 5.50 10.50 -13.59
N SER A 336 4.34 9.86 -13.79
CA SER A 336 3.04 10.55 -13.87
C SER A 336 2.54 11.08 -12.52
N GLY A 337 3.24 10.79 -11.42
CA GLY A 337 2.77 11.03 -10.05
C GLY A 337 1.84 9.93 -9.52
N GLY A 338 1.62 8.86 -10.30
CA GLY A 338 0.89 7.68 -9.86
C GLY A 338 1.59 6.95 -8.70
N ILE A 339 0.80 6.25 -7.90
CA ILE A 339 1.26 5.57 -6.70
C ILE A 339 1.17 4.06 -6.91
N ILE A 340 2.27 3.37 -6.67
CA ILE A 340 2.32 1.92 -6.62
C ILE A 340 2.40 1.52 -5.14
N ASN A 341 1.47 0.67 -4.71
CA ASN A 341 1.34 0.20 -3.34
C ASN A 341 0.55 -1.12 -3.36
N MET A 342 0.31 -1.72 -2.19
CA MET A 342 -0.46 -2.95 -2.05
C MET A 342 -1.85 -2.91 -2.73
N MET A 343 -2.32 -4.10 -3.09
CA MET A 343 -3.64 -4.32 -3.68
C MET A 343 -4.77 -3.81 -2.81
N GLY A 344 -5.69 -3.06 -3.42
CA GLY A 344 -6.81 -2.41 -2.73
C GLY A 344 -6.63 -0.89 -2.55
N THR A 345 -5.41 -0.38 -2.63
CA THR A 345 -5.12 1.07 -2.49
C THR A 345 -5.96 1.92 -3.47
N TYR A 346 -6.04 1.50 -4.74
CA TYR A 346 -6.81 2.21 -5.76
C TYR A 346 -8.32 2.21 -5.47
N GLN A 347 -8.86 1.10 -4.96
CA GLN A 347 -10.27 1.00 -4.56
C GLN A 347 -10.60 2.01 -3.46
N ILE A 348 -9.74 2.10 -2.45
CA ILE A 348 -9.91 3.04 -1.33
C ILE A 348 -9.84 4.49 -1.85
N ALA A 349 -8.88 4.80 -2.73
CA ALA A 349 -8.74 6.12 -3.32
C ALA A 349 -9.97 6.53 -4.14
N LEU A 350 -10.56 5.59 -4.90
CA LEU A 350 -11.78 5.84 -5.67
C LEU A 350 -12.98 6.14 -4.76
N VAL A 351 -13.16 5.36 -3.70
CA VAL A 351 -14.21 5.56 -2.70
C VAL A 351 -14.03 6.89 -1.98
N ALA A 352 -12.81 7.21 -1.55
CA ALA A 352 -12.50 8.48 -0.91
C ALA A 352 -12.80 9.67 -1.83
N LYS A 353 -12.42 9.58 -3.11
CA LYS A 353 -12.76 10.59 -4.13
C LYS A 353 -14.26 10.75 -4.30
N SER A 354 -15.03 9.65 -4.32
CA SER A 354 -16.50 9.70 -4.47
C SER A 354 -17.21 10.37 -3.28
N LEU A 355 -16.60 10.30 -2.09
CA LEU A 355 -17.12 10.89 -0.85
C LEU A 355 -16.39 12.17 -0.43
N ASN A 356 -15.60 12.76 -1.34
CA ASN A 356 -14.84 14.00 -1.13
C ASN A 356 -13.93 13.98 0.12
N LYS A 357 -13.32 12.82 0.41
CA LYS A 357 -12.34 12.68 1.50
C LYS A 357 -10.93 12.84 0.93
N PRO A 358 -10.05 13.64 1.57
CA PRO A 358 -8.67 13.79 1.13
C PRO A 358 -7.89 12.49 1.33
N VAL A 359 -7.02 12.18 0.35
CA VAL A 359 -6.13 11.02 0.37
C VAL A 359 -4.69 11.52 0.39
N TYR A 360 -3.97 11.18 1.45
CA TYR A 360 -2.56 11.50 1.65
C TYR A 360 -1.72 10.25 1.47
N VAL A 361 -0.59 10.42 0.78
CA VAL A 361 0.35 9.34 0.50
C VAL A 361 1.70 9.71 1.08
N ALA A 362 2.19 8.89 2.01
CA ALA A 362 3.50 9.07 2.63
C ALA A 362 4.53 8.19 1.91
N ALA A 363 5.48 8.82 1.22
CA ALA A 363 6.52 8.15 0.44
C ALA A 363 7.87 8.83 0.63
N GLU A 364 8.93 8.04 0.76
CA GLU A 364 10.31 8.53 0.76
C GLU A 364 10.78 8.88 -0.66
N SER A 365 11.62 9.91 -0.80
CA SER A 365 12.08 10.40 -2.11
C SER A 365 12.85 9.38 -2.93
N TYR A 366 13.47 8.38 -2.30
CA TYR A 366 14.20 7.31 -2.99
C TYR A 366 13.28 6.26 -3.63
N LYS A 367 11.96 6.35 -3.44
CA LYS A 367 10.96 5.49 -4.09
C LYS A 367 10.46 6.04 -5.43
N PHE A 368 11.02 7.16 -5.89
CA PHE A 368 10.65 7.75 -7.18
C PHE A 368 11.28 6.91 -8.29
N ALA A 369 10.44 6.14 -8.97
CA ALA A 369 10.84 5.20 -9.99
C ALA A 369 10.73 5.84 -11.38
N ARG A 370 11.70 5.53 -12.25
CA ARG A 370 11.66 5.93 -13.66
C ARG A 370 10.80 4.96 -14.48
N LEU A 371 9.52 4.92 -14.13
CA LEU A 371 8.51 4.06 -14.75
C LEU A 371 7.31 4.93 -15.16
N TYR A 372 6.69 4.59 -16.29
CA TYR A 372 5.51 5.28 -16.81
C TYR A 372 4.47 4.24 -17.28
N PRO A 373 3.75 3.59 -16.34
CA PRO A 373 2.63 2.72 -16.71
C PRO A 373 1.52 3.57 -17.32
N LEU A 374 0.97 3.11 -18.45
CA LEU A 374 -0.15 3.76 -19.12
C LEU A 374 -1.47 3.32 -18.49
N ASP A 375 -1.57 2.03 -18.19
CA ASP A 375 -2.71 1.40 -17.53
C ASP A 375 -2.30 0.67 -16.25
N GLN A 376 -3.29 0.42 -15.38
CA GLN A 376 -3.07 -0.36 -14.15
C GLN A 376 -2.61 -1.81 -14.42
N LYS A 377 -2.87 -2.31 -15.63
CA LYS A 377 -2.53 -3.68 -16.06
C LYS A 377 -1.07 -3.80 -16.50
N ASP A 378 -0.39 -2.68 -16.74
CA ASP A 378 1.01 -2.67 -17.17
C ASP A 378 1.97 -3.07 -16.04
N MET A 379 1.46 -3.07 -14.80
CA MET A 379 2.18 -3.52 -13.62
C MET A 379 1.59 -4.85 -13.15
N VAL A 380 2.46 -5.80 -12.84
CA VAL A 380 2.04 -7.07 -12.22
C VAL A 380 1.53 -6.78 -10.81
N PRO A 381 0.35 -7.29 -10.42
CA PRO A 381 -0.11 -7.21 -9.05
C PRO A 381 0.92 -7.81 -8.10
N ALA A 382 1.34 -7.03 -7.09
CA ALA A 382 2.08 -7.58 -5.95
C ALA A 382 1.08 -8.40 -5.10
N LEU A 383 1.01 -9.70 -5.38
CA LEU A 383 0.16 -10.68 -4.69
C LEU A 383 0.94 -11.46 -3.63
#